data_AF-A0AAN4RKE4-F1
#
_entry.id   AF-A0AAN4RKE4-F1
#
_cell.length_a   1.000
_cell.length_b   1.000
_cell.length_c   1.000
_cell.angle_alpha   90.00
_cell.angle_beta   90.00
_cell.angle_gamma   90.00
#
_symmetry.space_group_name_H-M   'P 1'
#
loop_
_entity.id
_entity.type
_entity.pdbx_description
1 polymer ?
#
loop_
_entity_poly.entity_id
_entity_poly.type
_entity_poly.pdbx_seq_one_letter_code
_entity_poly.pdbx_strand_id
1 'polypeptide(L)'
;MEIMKEHGKIKKWGNTKGIVLPKAVLSNANLKNKENVNITVETQPNGRKRIVIEDVTEDKKDLLESLVGTVSLPKDFDIKTERAERKQKRLVKHELHY
;
A
#
# COMPACT_ATOMS: atom_id res chain seq x y z
N MET A 1 20.95 13.67 5.35
CA MET A 1 20.82 12.20 5.40
C MET A 1 21.98 11.61 4.62
N GLU A 2 22.91 10.93 5.27
CA GLU A 2 23.98 10.20 4.58
C GLU A 2 23.37 8.99 3.88
N ILE A 3 23.59 8.89 2.57
CA ILE A 3 23.21 7.71 1.80
C ILE A 3 24.27 6.65 2.06
N MET A 4 23.95 5.67 2.91
CA MET A 4 24.82 4.52 3.15
C MET A 4 25.07 3.78 1.83
N LYS A 5 26.33 3.71 1.41
CA LYS A 5 26.75 2.97 0.22
C LYS A 5 27.26 1.61 0.65
N GLU A 6 26.48 0.58 0.38
CA GLU A 6 26.91 -0.80 0.58
C GLU A 6 27.09 -1.53 -0.75
N HIS A 7 28.05 -2.46 -0.76
CA HIS A 7 28.40 -3.24 -1.95
C HIS A 7 27.67 -4.59 -1.90
N GLY A 8 26.80 -4.84 -2.87
CA GLY A 8 26.21 -6.15 -3.10
C GLY A 8 27.12 -7.05 -3.93
N LYS A 9 27.03 -8.37 -3.75
CA LYS A 9 27.71 -9.35 -4.61
C LYS A 9 26.72 -9.97 -5.59
N ILE A 10 27.07 -9.97 -6.87
CA ILE A 10 26.36 -10.76 -7.89
C ILE A 10 26.75 -12.23 -7.69
N LYS A 11 25.75 -13.10 -7.56
CA LYS A 11 25.93 -14.55 -7.45
C LYS A 11 25.05 -15.27 -8.48
N LYS A 12 25.45 -16.48 -8.85
CA LYS A 12 24.58 -17.38 -9.63
C LYS A 12 23.51 -17.94 -8.69
N TRP A 13 22.24 -17.82 -9.07
CA TRP A 13 21.11 -18.38 -8.35
C TRP A 13 20.33 -19.28 -9.31
N GLY A 14 20.53 -20.59 -9.19
CA GLY A 14 20.02 -21.54 -10.18
C GLY A 14 20.54 -21.21 -11.59
N ASN A 15 19.63 -20.93 -12.52
CA ASN A 15 19.94 -20.60 -13.92
C ASN A 15 20.07 -19.09 -14.17
N THR A 16 19.86 -18.24 -13.17
CA THR A 16 19.90 -16.77 -13.32
C THR A 16 21.01 -16.14 -12.48
N LYS A 17 21.30 -14.86 -12.74
CA LYS A 17 22.17 -14.05 -11.89
C LYS A 17 21.30 -13.32 -10.87
N GLY A 18 21.59 -13.51 -9.59
CA GLY A 18 20.97 -12.78 -8.49
C GLY A 18 21.96 -11.81 -7.86
N ILE A 19 21.44 -10.74 -7.25
CA ILE A 19 22.22 -9.85 -6.39
C ILE A 19 21.80 -10.11 -4.95
N VAL A 20 22.77 -10.46 -4.10
CA VAL A 20 22.49 -10.58 -2.67
C VAL A 20 22.69 -9.21 -2.04
N LEU A 21 21.58 -8.63 -1.57
CA LEU A 21 21.59 -7.37 -0.83
C LEU A 21 21.76 -7.62 0.67
N PRO A 22 22.56 -6.80 1.38
CA PRO A 22 22.70 -6.89 2.83
C PRO A 22 21.36 -6.68 3.56
N LYS A 23 21.17 -7.39 4.68
CA LYS A 23 19.94 -7.30 5.49
C LYS A 23 19.67 -5.88 5.99
N ALA A 24 20.72 -5.11 6.30
CA ALA A 24 20.60 -3.73 6.75
C ALA A 24 19.99 -2.83 5.65
N VAL A 25 20.46 -2.98 4.40
CA VAL A 25 19.93 -2.24 3.25
C VAL A 25 18.45 -2.54 3.03
N LEU A 26 18.06 -3.82 3.08
CA LEU A 26 16.67 -4.24 2.92
C LEU A 26 15.78 -3.75 4.08
N SER A 27 16.28 -3.74 5.31
CA SER A 27 15.54 -3.24 6.46
C SER A 27 15.32 -1.74 6.39
N ASN A 28 16.36 -0.98 6.03
CA ASN A 28 16.29 0.48 5.90
C ASN A 28 15.37 0.91 4.75
N ALA A 29 15.33 0.14 3.66
CA ALA A 29 14.43 0.37 2.53
C ALA A 29 13.02 -0.22 2.74
N ASN A 30 12.75 -0.86 3.89
CA ASN A 30 11.49 -1.54 4.17
C ASN A 30 11.11 -2.61 3.12
N LEU A 31 12.11 -3.34 2.61
CA LEU A 31 11.98 -4.40 1.59
C LEU A 31 12.28 -5.81 2.12
N LYS A 32 12.61 -5.96 3.41
CA LYS A 32 13.15 -7.20 4.01
C LYS A 32 12.28 -8.46 3.80
N ASN A 33 10.96 -8.31 3.77
CA ASN A 33 10.00 -9.42 3.66
C ASN A 33 9.08 -9.28 2.43
N LYS A 34 9.53 -8.56 1.40
CA LYS A 34 8.71 -8.29 0.23
C LYS A 34 9.11 -9.21 -0.92
N GLU A 35 8.14 -9.99 -1.39
CA GLU A 35 8.35 -10.96 -2.47
C GLU A 35 8.24 -10.31 -3.85
N ASN A 36 7.36 -9.31 -3.99
CA ASN A 36 7.16 -8.56 -5.22
C ASN A 36 7.77 -7.17 -5.10
N VAL A 37 8.63 -6.81 -6.05
CA VAL A 37 9.27 -5.49 -6.16
C VAL A 37 9.22 -5.02 -7.60
N ASN A 38 9.08 -3.71 -7.80
CA ASN A 38 9.24 -3.08 -9.10
C ASN A 38 10.71 -2.80 -9.34
N ILE A 39 11.21 -3.18 -10.51
CA ILE A 39 12.60 -2.94 -10.93
C ILE A 39 12.59 -2.04 -12.16
N THR A 40 13.07 -0.82 -12.01
CA THR A 40 13.19 0.15 -13.11
C THR A 40 14.67 0.46 -13.39
N VAL A 41 14.95 0.88 -14.62
CA VAL A 41 16.31 1.23 -15.05
C VAL A 41 16.33 2.69 -15.49
N GLU A 42 17.03 3.50 -14.73
CA GLU A 42 17.23 4.92 -15.02
C GLU A 42 18.61 5.15 -15.64
N THR A 43 18.70 6.09 -16.58
CA THR A 43 19.99 6.54 -17.13
C THR A 43 20.37 7.84 -16.45
N GLN A 44 21.49 7.83 -15.72
CA GLN A 44 22.01 9.04 -15.08
C GLN A 44 22.60 10.01 -16.12
N PRO A 45 22.74 11.30 -15.79
CA PRO A 45 23.34 12.31 -16.67
C PRO A 45 24.79 11.98 -17.10
N ASN A 46 25.48 11.14 -16.32
CA ASN A 46 26.84 10.66 -16.60
C ASN A 46 26.87 9.43 -17.54
N GLY A 47 25.73 9.05 -18.13
CA GLY A 47 25.59 7.88 -19.01
C GLY A 47 25.57 6.53 -18.28
N ARG A 48 25.69 6.50 -16.95
CA ARG A 48 25.63 5.25 -16.17
C ARG A 48 24.19 4.85 -15.92
N LYS A 49 23.91 3.55 -16.06
CA LYS A 49 22.61 2.97 -15.72
C LYS A 49 22.51 2.75 -14.21
N ARG A 50 21.39 3.17 -13.62
CA ARG A 50 21.00 2.91 -12.24
C ARG A 50 19.80 1.98 -12.27
N ILE A 51 19.88 0.89 -11.51
CA ILE A 51 18.72 0.03 -11.25
C ILE A 51 18.08 0.56 -9.98
N VAL A 52 16.78 0.87 -10.06
CA VAL A 52 15.97 1.32 -8.94
C VAL A 52 15.02 0.17 -8.59
N ILE A 53 14.97 -0.19 -7.31
CA ILE A 53 14.13 -1.27 -6.79
C ILE A 53 13.18 -0.64 -5.78
N GLU A 54 11.89 -0.72 -6.08
CA GLU A 54 10.83 -0.12 -5.29
C GLU A 54 9.81 -1.17 -4.88
N ASP A 55 9.09 -0.87 -3.81
CA ASP A 55 7.98 -1.70 -3.40
C ASP A 55 6.87 -1.69 -4.46
N VAL A 56 6.19 -2.83 -4.63
CA VAL A 56 4.88 -2.84 -5.30
C VAL A 56 3.86 -2.37 -4.27
N THR A 57 3.82 -1.06 -4.00
CA THR A 57 2.63 -0.49 -3.39
C THR A 57 1.55 -0.53 -4.44
N GLU A 58 0.53 -1.37 -4.25
CA GLU A 58 -0.78 -1.11 -4.84
C GLU A 58 -1.12 0.35 -4.54
N ASP A 59 -1.50 1.11 -5.56
CA ASP A 59 -1.90 2.49 -5.39
C ASP A 59 -3.09 2.50 -4.43
N LYS A 60 -2.78 2.75 -3.15
CA LYS A 60 -3.79 2.81 -2.09
C LYS A 60 -4.84 3.85 -2.41
N LYS A 61 -4.52 4.81 -3.28
CA LYS A 61 -5.46 5.77 -3.86
C LYS A 61 -6.51 5.07 -4.71
N ASP A 62 -6.13 4.23 -5.66
CA ASP A 62 -7.08 3.49 -6.52
C ASP A 62 -7.94 2.51 -5.69
N LEU A 63 -7.33 1.88 -4.68
CA LEU A 63 -8.04 1.00 -3.76
C LEU A 63 -8.99 1.78 -2.84
N LEU A 64 -8.61 2.97 -2.38
CA LEU A 64 -9.50 3.89 -1.66
C LEU A 64 -10.59 4.45 -2.57
N GLU A 65 -10.30 4.78 -3.82
CA GLU A 65 -11.27 5.30 -4.79
C GLU A 65 -12.30 4.25 -5.16
N SER A 66 -11.90 2.99 -5.32
CA SER A 66 -12.83 1.87 -5.51
C SER A 66 -13.69 1.58 -4.25
N LEU A 67 -13.14 1.75 -3.05
CA LEU A 67 -13.88 1.63 -1.79
C LEU A 67 -14.82 2.83 -1.54
N VAL A 68 -14.44 4.04 -1.94
CA VAL A 68 -15.29 5.23 -1.86
C VAL A 68 -16.40 5.17 -2.92
N GLY A 69 -16.09 4.69 -4.12
CA GLY A 69 -17.06 4.46 -5.19
C GLY A 69 -18.12 3.40 -4.86
N THR A 70 -17.81 2.47 -3.95
CA THR A 70 -18.77 1.47 -3.45
C THR A 70 -19.65 2.01 -2.31
N VAL A 71 -19.29 3.13 -1.67
CA VAL A 71 -20.11 3.83 -0.67
C VAL A 71 -20.65 5.15 -1.26
N SER A 72 -21.30 5.06 -2.42
CA SER A 72 -22.16 6.14 -2.88
C SER A 72 -23.43 6.13 -2.04
N LEU A 73 -23.51 7.01 -1.04
CA LEU A 73 -24.78 7.32 -0.41
C LEU A 73 -25.69 7.96 -1.49
N PRO A 74 -26.98 7.58 -1.56
CA PRO A 74 -27.94 8.25 -2.42
C PRO A 74 -27.86 9.77 -2.22
N LYS A 75 -28.03 10.56 -3.29
CA LYS A 75 -27.95 12.04 -3.20
C LYS A 75 -28.92 12.62 -2.15
N ASP A 76 -29.99 11.91 -1.87
CA ASP A 76 -31.05 12.30 -0.93
C ASP A 76 -30.87 11.68 0.47
N PHE A 77 -29.74 11.01 0.73
CA PHE A 77 -29.48 10.37 2.01
C PHE A 77 -29.00 11.39 3.05
N ASP A 78 -29.90 11.81 3.93
CA ASP A 78 -29.56 12.63 5.11
C ASP A 78 -29.19 11.74 6.30
N ILE A 79 -27.97 11.89 6.77
CA ILE A 79 -27.43 11.16 7.93
C ILE A 79 -28.22 11.48 9.21
N LYS A 80 -28.78 12.69 9.33
CA LYS A 80 -29.53 13.10 10.53
C LYS A 80 -30.88 12.39 10.64
N THR A 81 -31.62 12.29 9.54
CA THR A 81 -32.91 11.58 9.50
C THR A 81 -32.69 10.08 9.76
N GLU A 82 -31.68 9.48 9.15
CA GLU A 82 -31.35 8.07 9.34
C GLU A 82 -31.02 7.71 10.80
N ARG A 83 -30.23 8.56 11.47
CA ARG A 83 -29.91 8.40 12.89
C ARG A 83 -31.16 8.56 13.77
N ALA A 84 -32.05 9.48 13.43
CA ALA A 84 -33.30 9.68 14.16
C ALA A 84 -34.22 8.46 14.03
N GLU A 85 -34.38 7.92 12.82
CA GLU A 85 -35.17 6.71 12.57
C GLU A 85 -34.61 5.49 13.32
N ARG A 86 -33.28 5.30 13.31
CA ARG A 86 -32.64 4.22 14.07
C ARG A 86 -32.89 4.35 15.58
N LYS A 87 -32.84 5.58 16.11
CA LYS A 87 -33.14 5.85 17.52
C LYS A 87 -34.61 5.54 17.84
N GLN A 88 -35.53 5.99 16.98
CA GLN A 88 -36.97 5.72 17.10
C GLN A 88 -37.26 4.21 17.08
N LYS A 89 -36.69 3.46 16.13
CA LYS A 89 -36.85 1.99 16.04
C LYS A 89 -36.35 1.27 17.30
N ARG A 90 -35.24 1.74 17.88
CA ARG A 90 -34.70 1.18 19.14
C ARG A 90 -35.62 1.46 20.32
N LEU A 91 -36.18 2.67 20.40
CA LEU A 91 -37.13 3.06 21.44
C LEU A 91 -38.41 2.22 21.36
N VAL A 92 -39.02 2.11 20.18
CA VAL A 92 -40.22 1.27 19.96
C VAL A 92 -39.97 -0.19 20.32
N LYS A 93 -38.80 -0.74 19.95
CA LYS A 93 -38.43 -2.11 20.34
C LYS A 93 -38.32 -2.27 21.86
N HIS A 94 -37.83 -1.25 22.57
CA HIS A 94 -37.73 -1.28 24.03
C HIS A 94 -39.10 -1.12 24.72
N GLU A 95 -40.04 -0.38 24.13
CA GLU A 95 -41.41 -0.23 24.63
C GLU A 95 -42.25 -1.51 24.49
N LEU A 96 -41.99 -2.32 23.46
CA LEU A 96 -42.69 -3.61 23.25
C LEU A 96 -42.23 -4.75 24.19
N HIS A 97 -41.15 -4.55 24.94
CA HIS A 97 -40.57 -5.54 25.85
C HIS A 97 -40.83 -5.22 27.34
N TYR A 98 -41.70 -4.25 27.64
CA TYR A 98 -42.21 -3.94 28.98
C TYR A 98 -43.68 -4.32 29.12
#